data_AF-A0A091FEZ9-F1
#
_entry.id   AF-A0A091FEZ9-F1
#
_cell.length_a   1.000
_cell.length_b   1.000
_cell.length_c   1.000
_cell.angle_alpha   90.00
_cell.angle_beta   90.00
_cell.angle_gamma   90.00
#
_symmetry.space_group_name_H-M   'P 1'
#
loop_
_entity.id
_entity.type
_entity.pdbx_description
1 polymer ?
#
loop_
_entity_poly.entity_id
_entity_poly.type
_entity_poly.pdbx_seq_one_letter_code
_entity_poly.pdbx_strand_id
1 'polypeptide(L)'
;MGGLIQKRDGSFRHGDYYNLMAEIIASDDSELLSRFILTVGVVSNHGNWFTSENHNKELKVLAQSYDWLLFLTDTGIAQFIDELLFHPTKELSAAKESFLASYTGKKGVNQFTKVRISLKADAVLQSYFTSHMRTIEGWFNIIAPAGKKLTVLKEELETLKSKRWQDIHT
;
A
#
# COMPACT_ATOMS: atom_id res chain seq x y z
N MET A 1 -5.00 -2.30 -21.90
CA MET A 1 -3.81 -3.15 -21.67
C MET A 1 -4.30 -4.59 -21.68
N GLY A 2 -3.58 -5.54 -22.29
CA GLY A 2 -4.03 -6.93 -22.34
C GLY A 2 -3.54 -7.72 -21.12
N GLY A 3 -4.41 -8.52 -20.52
CA GLY A 3 -4.07 -9.49 -19.48
C GLY A 3 -3.98 -10.91 -20.04
N LEU A 4 -3.13 -11.72 -19.43
CA LEU A 4 -2.89 -13.11 -19.81
C LEU A 4 -2.53 -13.94 -18.57
N ILE A 5 -3.16 -15.11 -18.43
CA ILE A 5 -2.79 -16.12 -17.44
C ILE A 5 -2.80 -17.51 -18.09
N GLN A 6 -1.73 -18.27 -17.89
CA GLN A 6 -1.58 -19.61 -18.46
C GLN A 6 -2.24 -20.66 -17.56
N LYS A 7 -2.98 -21.59 -18.15
CA LYS A 7 -3.59 -22.75 -17.49
C LYS A 7 -2.64 -23.94 -17.43
N ARG A 8 -2.99 -24.98 -16.67
CA ARG A 8 -2.19 -26.21 -16.52
C ARG A 8 -2.05 -26.97 -17.84
N ASP A 9 -3.08 -26.93 -18.68
CA ASP A 9 -3.11 -27.58 -19.99
C ASP A 9 -2.30 -26.82 -21.07
N GLY A 10 -1.65 -25.70 -20.69
CA GLY A 10 -0.89 -24.84 -21.60
C GLY A 10 -1.73 -23.85 -22.39
N SER A 11 -3.07 -23.90 -22.27
CA SER A 11 -3.96 -22.88 -22.82
C SER A 11 -3.87 -21.58 -22.03
N PHE A 12 -4.47 -20.52 -22.57
CA PHE A 12 -4.42 -19.19 -21.97
C PHE A 12 -5.82 -18.62 -21.78
N ARG A 13 -6.04 -18.02 -20.60
CA ARG A 13 -7.11 -17.05 -20.42
C ARG A 13 -6.53 -15.66 -20.66
N HIS A 14 -7.12 -14.90 -21.57
CA HIS A 14 -6.70 -13.54 -21.91
C HIS A 14 -7.90 -12.60 -22.04
N GLY A 15 -7.66 -11.29 -21.95
CA GLY A 15 -8.71 -10.28 -22.04
C GLY A 15 -8.18 -8.86 -21.79
N ASP A 16 -9.09 -7.91 -21.56
CA ASP A 16 -8.68 -6.65 -20.94
C ASP A 16 -8.11 -6.91 -19.55
N TYR A 17 -6.98 -6.27 -19.22
CA TYR A 17 -6.21 -6.55 -18.03
C TYR A 17 -7.04 -6.41 -16.73
N TYR A 18 -7.71 -5.28 -16.56
CA TYR A 18 -8.42 -4.99 -15.32
C TYR A 18 -9.72 -5.78 -15.21
N ASN A 19 -10.39 -6.03 -16.34
CA ASN A 19 -11.56 -6.92 -16.35
C ASN A 19 -11.16 -8.37 -16.02
N LEU A 20 -10.08 -8.88 -16.64
CA LEU A 20 -9.57 -10.22 -16.37
C LEU A 20 -9.17 -10.39 -14.90
N MET A 21 -8.47 -9.40 -14.35
CA MET A 21 -8.10 -9.38 -12.93
C MET A 21 -9.35 -9.42 -12.03
N ALA A 22 -10.33 -8.55 -12.27
CA ALA A 22 -11.56 -8.51 -11.48
C ALA A 22 -12.37 -9.81 -11.57
N GLU A 23 -12.45 -10.42 -12.76
CA GLU A 23 -13.09 -11.71 -12.97
C GLU A 23 -12.41 -12.83 -12.19
N ILE A 24 -11.07 -12.90 -12.21
CA ILE A 24 -10.32 -13.91 -11.45
C ILE A 24 -10.56 -13.75 -9.96
N ILE A 25 -10.47 -12.51 -9.44
CA ILE A 25 -10.71 -12.20 -8.01
C ILE A 25 -12.12 -12.63 -7.59
N ALA A 26 -13.13 -12.35 -8.41
CA ALA A 26 -14.51 -12.69 -8.13
C ALA A 26 -14.82 -14.20 -8.27
N SER A 27 -14.06 -14.94 -9.08
CA SER A 27 -14.28 -16.35 -9.35
C SER A 27 -13.91 -17.27 -8.18
N ASP A 28 -14.38 -18.52 -8.22
CA ASP A 28 -13.89 -19.64 -7.40
C ASP A 28 -13.09 -20.65 -8.24
N ASP A 29 -12.54 -20.21 -9.38
CA ASP A 29 -11.74 -21.06 -10.26
C ASP A 29 -10.36 -21.31 -9.63
N SER A 30 -10.21 -22.46 -8.96
CA SER A 30 -8.96 -22.85 -8.31
C SER A 30 -7.77 -22.90 -9.26
N GLU A 31 -7.97 -23.22 -10.55
CA GLU A 31 -6.88 -23.28 -11.50
C GLU A 31 -6.28 -21.89 -11.74
N LEU A 32 -7.15 -20.90 -11.97
CA LEU A 32 -6.74 -19.51 -12.18
C LEU A 32 -6.23 -18.87 -10.89
N LEU A 33 -6.94 -19.05 -9.77
CA LEU A 33 -6.56 -18.51 -8.47
C LEU A 33 -5.19 -19.03 -7.99
N SER A 34 -4.88 -20.31 -8.22
CA SER A 34 -3.58 -20.89 -7.82
C SER A 34 -2.37 -20.28 -8.55
N ARG A 35 -2.61 -19.52 -9.63
CA ARG A 35 -1.58 -18.83 -10.44
C ARG A 35 -1.70 -17.31 -10.38
N PHE A 36 -2.72 -16.82 -9.69
CA PHE A 36 -2.99 -15.40 -9.59
C PHE A 36 -2.13 -14.77 -8.50
N ILE A 37 -1.51 -13.64 -8.83
CA ILE A 37 -0.78 -12.80 -7.89
C ILE A 37 -1.30 -11.39 -8.06
N LEU A 38 -1.86 -10.82 -6.99
CA LEU A 38 -2.19 -9.39 -6.94
C LEU A 38 -0.98 -8.62 -6.38
N THR A 39 -0.48 -7.69 -7.16
CA THR A 39 0.66 -6.84 -6.81
C THR A 39 0.20 -5.45 -6.40
N VAL A 40 0.57 -5.04 -5.18
CA VAL A 40 0.23 -3.73 -4.63
C VAL A 40 1.53 -2.97 -4.32
N GLY A 41 1.79 -1.91 -5.08
CA GLY A 41 2.90 -0.98 -4.86
C GLY A 41 2.44 0.21 -4.02
N VAL A 42 3.24 0.58 -3.01
CA VAL A 42 3.05 1.82 -2.25
C VAL A 42 4.32 2.65 -2.35
N VAL A 43 4.20 3.87 -2.83
CA VAL A 43 5.34 4.78 -3.04
C VAL A 43 5.08 6.11 -2.33
N SER A 44 6.12 6.70 -1.74
CA SER A 44 6.07 8.06 -1.17
C SER A 44 6.82 9.03 -2.08
N ASN A 45 6.39 10.29 -2.10
CA ASN A 45 7.13 11.35 -2.80
C ASN A 45 8.39 11.72 -2.01
N HIS A 46 9.55 11.67 -2.67
CA HIS A 46 10.80 12.24 -2.17
C HIS A 46 11.45 13.11 -3.26
N GLY A 47 10.72 14.11 -3.76
CA GLY A 47 11.27 15.20 -4.57
C GLY A 47 10.75 15.30 -6.00
N ASN A 48 9.55 15.86 -6.19
CA ASN A 48 9.00 16.32 -7.48
C ASN A 48 8.60 15.25 -8.52
N TRP A 49 7.94 14.17 -8.10
CA TRP A 49 7.44 13.15 -9.03
C TRP A 49 6.06 13.41 -9.63
N PHE A 50 5.44 14.59 -9.44
CA PHE A 50 4.00 14.72 -9.70
C PHE A 50 3.56 15.87 -10.61
N THR A 51 2.85 15.49 -11.69
CA THR A 51 1.43 15.83 -11.91
C THR A 51 0.69 14.54 -12.33
N SER A 52 -0.50 14.27 -11.78
CA SER A 52 -1.35 13.11 -12.14
C SER A 52 -1.72 13.05 -13.61
N GLU A 53 -1.63 14.20 -14.29
CA GLU A 53 -1.98 14.36 -15.70
C GLU A 53 -0.78 14.15 -16.62
N ASN A 54 0.46 14.24 -16.11
CA ASN A 54 1.67 14.09 -16.90
C ASN A 54 2.73 13.29 -16.13
N HIS A 55 2.48 11.98 -16.01
CA HIS A 55 3.43 11.05 -15.41
C HIS A 55 4.78 11.14 -16.10
N ASN A 56 5.84 11.39 -15.32
CA ASN A 56 7.20 11.22 -15.80
C ASN A 56 7.41 9.75 -16.23
N LYS A 57 8.46 9.49 -17.02
CA LYS A 57 8.71 8.14 -17.57
C LYS A 57 8.77 7.08 -16.47
N GLU A 58 9.33 7.42 -15.32
CA GLU A 58 9.51 6.52 -14.19
C GLU A 58 8.18 6.14 -13.53
N LEU A 59 7.26 7.09 -13.34
CA LEU A 59 5.92 6.82 -12.81
C LEU A 59 5.08 5.98 -13.78
N LYS A 60 5.26 6.16 -15.10
CA LYS A 60 4.62 5.29 -16.10
C LYS A 60 5.12 3.85 -16.00
N VAL A 61 6.43 3.65 -15.80
CA VAL A 61 7.01 2.32 -15.59
C VAL A 61 6.45 1.71 -14.31
N LEU A 62 6.44 2.44 -13.20
CA LEU A 62 5.88 1.95 -11.93
C LEU A 62 4.40 1.58 -12.06
N ALA A 63 3.59 2.41 -12.71
CA ALA A 63 2.16 2.16 -12.90
C ALA A 63 1.87 0.92 -13.77
N GLN A 64 2.84 0.46 -14.56
CA GLN A 64 2.75 -0.78 -15.35
C GLN A 64 3.34 -2.01 -14.64
N SER A 65 4.12 -1.81 -13.57
CA SER A 65 4.75 -2.88 -12.79
C SER A 65 3.85 -3.45 -11.69
N TYR A 66 2.78 -2.75 -11.33
CA TYR A 66 1.86 -3.15 -10.26
C TYR A 66 0.41 -3.13 -10.75
N ASP A 67 -0.39 -4.07 -10.26
CA ASP A 67 -1.86 -4.09 -10.46
C ASP A 67 -2.50 -2.87 -9.80
N TRP A 68 -2.04 -2.59 -8.58
CA TRP A 68 -2.38 -1.40 -7.81
C TRP A 68 -1.13 -0.62 -7.46
N LEU A 69 -1.10 0.67 -7.81
CA LEU A 69 -0.05 1.59 -7.39
C LEU A 69 -0.66 2.73 -6.59
N LEU A 70 -0.34 2.77 -5.31
CA LEU A 70 -0.78 3.78 -4.36
C LEU A 70 0.36 4.75 -4.11
N PHE A 71 0.02 6.03 -4.08
CA PHE A 71 0.97 7.10 -3.87
C PHE A 71 0.64 7.86 -2.58
N LEU A 72 1.54 7.81 -1.60
CA LEU A 72 1.43 8.57 -0.36
C LEU A 72 1.75 10.04 -0.66
N THR A 73 0.77 10.91 -0.43
CA THR A 73 0.85 12.35 -0.73
C THR A 73 1.73 13.09 0.28
N ASP A 74 2.36 14.18 -0.19
CA ASP A 74 3.12 15.09 0.66
C ASP A 74 2.24 15.71 1.75
N THR A 75 1.00 16.07 1.41
CA THR A 75 0.06 16.62 2.39
C THR A 75 -0.26 15.63 3.49
N GLY A 76 -0.50 14.36 3.15
CA GLY A 76 -0.79 13.33 4.14
C GLY A 76 0.39 13.06 5.08
N ILE A 77 1.60 12.92 4.53
CA ILE A 77 2.79 12.72 5.37
C ILE A 77 3.14 13.98 6.18
N ALA A 78 2.96 15.18 5.63
CA ALA A 78 3.18 16.44 6.34
C ALA A 78 2.22 16.60 7.51
N GLN A 79 0.94 16.21 7.34
CA GLN A 79 -0.03 16.19 8.44
C GLN A 79 0.48 15.32 9.59
N PHE A 80 0.93 14.09 9.30
CA PHE A 80 1.48 13.21 10.33
C PHE A 80 2.71 13.80 11.03
N ILE A 81 3.63 14.39 10.25
CA ILE A 81 4.84 15.02 10.79
C ILE A 81 4.48 16.20 11.71
N ASP A 82 3.48 17.01 11.33
CA ASP A 82 3.00 18.11 12.14
C ASP A 82 2.44 17.61 13.48
N GLU A 83 1.52 16.66 13.43
CA GLU A 83 0.88 16.07 14.61
C GLU A 83 1.85 15.26 15.49
N LEU A 84 2.98 14.79 14.94
CA LEU A 84 4.01 14.07 15.69
C LEU A 84 5.05 15.00 16.31
N LEU A 85 5.57 15.98 15.54
CA LEU A 85 6.76 16.74 15.92
C LEU A 85 6.49 18.19 16.29
N PHE A 86 5.69 18.90 15.50
CA PHE A 86 5.51 20.35 15.62
C PHE A 86 4.37 20.71 16.57
N HIS A 87 3.22 20.05 16.41
CA HIS A 87 2.02 20.23 17.23
C HIS A 87 1.58 18.89 17.84
N PRO A 88 2.40 18.31 18.75
CA PRO A 88 2.16 16.96 19.24
C PRO A 88 0.85 16.85 20.01
N THR A 89 0.01 15.91 19.59
CA THR A 89 -1.07 15.45 20.46
C THR A 89 -0.47 14.71 21.66
N LYS A 90 -1.15 14.74 22.82
CA LYS A 90 -0.67 14.02 24.02
C LYS A 90 -0.48 12.52 23.73
N GLU A 91 -1.31 11.97 22.86
CA GLU A 91 -1.30 10.56 22.45
C GLU A 91 0.01 10.15 21.76
N LEU A 92 0.64 11.06 21.00
CA LEU A 92 1.87 10.79 20.25
C LEU A 92 3.16 11.12 21.01
N SER A 93 3.06 11.53 22.27
CA SER A 93 4.22 11.91 23.12
C SER A 93 5.34 10.87 23.12
N ALA A 94 5.02 9.59 23.34
CA ALA A 94 6.01 8.51 23.34
C ALA A 94 6.70 8.31 21.98
N ALA A 95 5.97 8.51 20.88
CA ALA A 95 6.56 8.44 19.54
C ALA A 95 7.49 9.61 19.28
N LYS A 96 7.09 10.84 19.65
CA LYS A 96 7.93 12.04 19.55
C LYS A 96 9.22 11.90 20.37
N GLU A 97 9.12 11.45 21.61
CA GLU A 97 10.28 11.23 22.49
C GLU A 97 11.24 10.19 21.90
N SER A 98 10.70 9.08 21.38
CA SER A 98 11.50 8.05 20.74
C SER A 98 12.19 8.55 19.47
N PHE A 99 11.49 9.37 18.68
CA PHE A 99 12.06 10.05 17.51
C PHE A 99 13.22 10.96 17.94
N LEU A 100 13.01 11.89 18.86
CA LEU A 100 14.05 12.83 19.31
C LEU A 100 15.28 12.11 19.90
N ALA A 101 15.06 11.07 20.71
CA ALA A 101 16.13 10.25 21.28
C ALA A 101 16.95 9.49 20.22
N SER A 102 16.40 9.30 19.02
CA SER A 102 17.10 8.66 17.91
C SER A 102 18.06 9.60 17.17
N TYR A 103 17.86 10.92 17.25
CA TYR A 103 18.66 11.94 16.57
C TYR A 103 19.65 12.63 17.53
N THR A 104 20.44 11.83 18.24
CA THR A 104 21.46 12.34 19.20
C THR A 104 22.86 12.50 18.60
N GLY A 105 23.03 12.20 17.30
CA GLY A 105 24.34 12.19 16.63
C GLY A 105 25.22 10.99 17.00
N LYS A 106 24.78 10.11 17.91
CA LYS A 106 25.51 8.91 18.33
C LYS A 106 25.04 7.67 17.55
N LYS A 107 25.99 6.90 17.02
CA LYS A 107 25.70 5.62 16.34
C LYS A 107 25.11 4.60 17.32
N GLY A 108 24.17 3.77 16.86
CA GLY A 108 23.60 2.65 17.61
C GLY A 108 22.47 3.01 18.59
N VAL A 109 22.17 4.29 18.79
CA VAL A 109 21.12 4.76 19.71
C VAL A 109 19.75 4.91 19.02
N ASN A 110 19.71 4.82 17.69
CA ASN A 110 18.47 5.00 16.94
C ASN A 110 17.43 3.90 17.28
N GLN A 111 16.25 4.35 17.69
CA GLN A 111 15.11 3.55 18.15
C GLN A 111 13.80 4.00 17.49
N PHE A 112 13.89 4.68 16.35
CA PHE A 112 12.76 5.09 15.54
C PHE A 112 13.10 4.84 14.06
N THR A 113 13.31 3.57 13.72
CA THR A 113 13.67 3.10 12.37
C THR A 113 12.80 1.93 11.94
N LYS A 114 12.84 1.61 10.65
CA LYS A 114 12.19 0.41 10.08
C LYS A 114 12.58 -0.90 10.78
N VAL A 115 13.82 -1.03 11.26
CA VAL A 115 14.35 -2.28 11.84
C VAL A 115 14.35 -2.29 13.37
N ARG A 116 14.15 -1.13 13.99
CA ARG A 116 14.18 -0.98 15.45
C ARG A 116 13.32 0.20 15.85
N ILE A 117 12.30 -0.08 16.66
CA ILE A 117 11.41 0.91 17.22
C ILE A 117 11.21 0.67 18.72
N SER A 118 11.10 1.74 19.51
CA SER A 118 10.69 1.65 20.92
C SER A 118 9.29 1.04 21.02
N LEU A 119 9.09 0.06 21.91
CA LEU A 119 7.80 -0.59 22.10
C LEU A 119 6.68 0.40 22.44
N LYS A 120 6.97 1.43 23.23
CA LYS A 120 5.99 2.47 23.57
C LYS A 120 5.63 3.32 22.34
N ALA A 121 6.62 3.66 21.52
CA ALA A 121 6.40 4.41 20.29
C ALA A 121 5.57 3.59 19.30
N ASP A 122 5.92 2.32 19.13
CA ASP A 122 5.18 1.37 18.28
C ASP A 122 3.70 1.27 18.70
N ALA A 123 3.43 1.05 19.99
CA ALA A 123 2.07 0.96 20.50
C ALA A 123 1.23 2.23 20.23
N VAL A 124 1.79 3.42 20.44
CA VAL A 124 1.03 4.67 20.18
C VAL A 124 0.86 4.92 18.69
N LEU A 125 1.83 4.54 17.85
CA LEU A 125 1.70 4.65 16.39
C LEU A 125 0.63 3.71 15.86
N GLN A 126 0.60 2.45 16.31
CA GLN A 126 -0.46 1.50 15.96
C GLN A 126 -1.83 2.04 16.36
N SER A 127 -1.95 2.57 17.57
CA SER A 127 -3.18 3.20 18.06
C SER A 127 -3.60 4.38 17.16
N TYR A 128 -2.68 5.29 16.87
CA TYR A 128 -2.91 6.45 16.02
C TYR A 128 -3.39 6.06 14.61
N PHE A 129 -2.68 5.15 13.93
CA PHE A 129 -3.07 4.73 12.58
C PHE A 129 -4.42 4.00 12.56
N THR A 130 -4.75 3.28 13.63
CA THR A 130 -6.04 2.61 13.78
C THR A 130 -7.18 3.62 13.99
N SER A 131 -7.00 4.59 14.89
CA SER A 131 -8.05 5.57 15.21
C SER A 131 -8.27 6.61 14.11
N HIS A 132 -7.27 6.86 13.27
CA HIS A 132 -7.32 7.86 12.19
C HIS A 132 -7.48 7.25 10.80
N MET A 133 -7.82 5.95 10.70
CA MET A 133 -7.83 5.19 9.45
C MET A 133 -8.57 5.92 8.31
N ARG A 134 -9.74 6.50 8.60
CA ARG A 134 -10.53 7.24 7.61
C ARG A 134 -9.79 8.46 7.03
N THR A 135 -9.04 9.17 7.86
CA THR A 135 -8.23 10.32 7.43
C THR A 135 -7.04 9.85 6.62
N ILE A 136 -6.36 8.80 7.08
CA ILE A 136 -5.17 8.22 6.44
C ILE A 136 -5.48 7.64 5.06
N GLU A 137 -6.68 7.09 4.85
CA GLU A 137 -7.12 6.67 3.51
C GLU A 137 -7.07 7.82 2.50
N GLY A 138 -7.34 9.05 2.96
CA GLY A 138 -7.25 10.26 2.15
C GLY A 138 -5.81 10.68 1.83
N TRP A 139 -4.80 10.06 2.45
CA TRP A 139 -3.40 10.35 2.17
C TRP A 139 -2.90 9.69 0.89
N PHE A 140 -3.66 8.77 0.29
CA PHE A 140 -3.25 8.01 -0.87
C PHE A 140 -3.96 8.45 -2.15
N ASN A 141 -3.19 8.72 -3.19
CA ASN A 141 -3.68 8.78 -4.57
C ASN A 141 -3.54 7.40 -5.23
N ILE A 142 -4.55 6.99 -6.00
CA ILE A 142 -4.47 5.76 -6.81
C ILE A 142 -3.96 6.13 -8.20
N ILE A 143 -2.78 5.61 -8.55
CA ILE A 143 -2.14 5.82 -9.86
C ILE A 143 -2.57 4.75 -10.84
N ALA A 144 -2.59 3.49 -10.39
CA ALA A 144 -3.10 2.34 -11.11
C ALA A 144 -3.99 1.52 -10.16
N PRO A 145 -5.15 1.03 -10.61
CA PRO A 145 -5.81 1.34 -11.88
C PRO A 145 -6.33 2.78 -11.90
N ALA A 146 -6.24 3.45 -13.06
CA ALA A 146 -6.73 4.82 -13.20
C ALA A 146 -8.23 4.94 -12.90
N GLY A 147 -8.62 5.95 -12.14
CA GLY A 147 -10.03 6.23 -11.80
C GLY A 147 -10.66 5.30 -10.76
N LYS A 148 -9.91 4.31 -10.24
CA LYS A 148 -10.37 3.46 -9.14
C LYS A 148 -10.14 4.13 -7.79
N LYS A 149 -10.87 3.66 -6.79
CA LYS A 149 -10.80 4.14 -5.40
C LYS A 149 -10.18 3.08 -4.51
N LEU A 150 -9.56 3.51 -3.41
CA LEU A 150 -8.97 2.62 -2.41
C LEU A 150 -9.99 1.61 -1.83
N THR A 151 -11.28 1.96 -1.80
CA THR A 151 -12.35 1.05 -1.38
C THR A 151 -12.44 -0.20 -2.25
N VAL A 152 -12.21 -0.09 -3.56
CA VAL A 152 -12.24 -1.23 -4.48
C VAL A 152 -11.08 -2.18 -4.17
N LEU A 153 -9.86 -1.66 -3.95
CA LEU A 153 -8.73 -2.49 -3.54
C LEU A 153 -9.02 -3.22 -2.23
N LYS A 154 -9.63 -2.54 -1.25
CA LYS A 154 -10.01 -3.19 0.01
C LYS A 154 -11.01 -4.33 -0.20
N GLU A 155 -12.00 -4.13 -1.04
CA GLU A 155 -12.99 -5.16 -1.40
C GLU A 155 -12.33 -6.35 -2.11
N GLU A 156 -11.41 -6.09 -3.04
CA GLU A 156 -10.62 -7.13 -3.72
C GLU A 156 -9.76 -7.92 -2.72
N LEU A 157 -9.06 -7.24 -1.81
CA LEU A 157 -8.24 -7.87 -0.78
C LEU A 157 -9.07 -8.70 0.22
N GLU A 158 -10.23 -8.20 0.66
CA GLU A 158 -11.13 -8.96 1.53
C GLU A 158 -11.73 -10.18 0.80
N THR A 159 -12.07 -10.03 -0.49
CA THR A 159 -12.54 -11.14 -1.32
C THR A 159 -11.47 -12.22 -1.40
N LEU A 160 -10.23 -11.86 -1.76
CA LEU A 160 -9.11 -12.80 -1.84
C LEU A 160 -8.83 -13.45 -0.48
N LYS A 161 -8.78 -12.67 0.61
CA LYS A 161 -8.59 -13.18 1.97
C LYS A 161 -9.65 -14.20 2.39
N SER A 162 -10.89 -14.06 1.91
CA SER A 162 -11.99 -14.97 2.23
C SER A 162 -11.95 -16.31 1.48
N LYS A 163 -11.10 -16.45 0.46
CA LYS A 163 -10.99 -17.69 -0.33
C LYS A 163 -10.36 -18.83 0.50
N ARG A 164 -10.75 -20.06 0.20
CA ARG A 164 -10.16 -21.28 0.80
C ARG A 164 -8.85 -21.65 0.10
N TRP A 165 -7.80 -20.89 0.37
CA TRP A 165 -6.49 -21.07 -0.28
C TRP A 165 -5.87 -22.46 -0.11
N GLN A 166 -6.18 -23.13 1.01
CA GLN A 166 -5.75 -24.51 1.27
C GLN A 166 -6.29 -25.46 0.19
N ASP A 167 -7.56 -25.32 -0.20
CA ASP A 167 -8.20 -26.14 -1.24
C ASP A 167 -7.70 -25.77 -2.64
N ILE A 168 -7.35 -24.50 -2.86
CA ILE A 168 -6.90 -23.96 -4.16
C ILE A 168 -5.48 -24.41 -4.52
N HIS A 169 -4.59 -24.51 -3.52
CA HIS A 169 -3.18 -24.87 -3.72
C HIS A 169 -2.89 -26.37 -3.56
N THR A 170 -3.91 -27.19 -3.28
CA THR A 170 -3.80 -28.66 -3.30
C THR A 170 -3.91 -29.18 -4.74
#